data_AF-A0A972US81-F1
#
_entry.id   AF-A0A972US81-F1
#
_cell.length_a   1.000
_cell.length_b   1.000
_cell.length_c   1.000
_cell.angle_alpha   90.00
_cell.angle_beta   90.00
_cell.angle_gamma   90.00
#
_symmetry.space_group_name_H-M   'P 1'
#
loop_
_entity.id
_entity.type
_entity.pdbx_description
1 polymer ?
#
loop_
_entity_poly.entity_id
_entity_poly.type
_entity_poly.pdbx_seq_one_letter_code
_entity_poly.pdbx_strand_id
1 'polypeptide(L)'
;ENEKMRAFFAGLMAGRQRRFSKLVAAEIAAGGFRKSLDPDDAAYLILALIQGLAMRWSLNARGFDLVAEGQRLLDLQLTSFK
;
A
#
# COMPACT_ATOMS: atom_id res chain seq x y z
N GLU A 1 16.78 -19.46 -13.82
CA GLU A 1 17.03 -19.14 -12.38
C GLU A 1 16.11 -18.08 -11.78
N ASN A 2 15.86 -16.95 -12.44
CA ASN A 2 15.12 -15.83 -11.83
C ASN A 2 13.58 -16.05 -11.73
N GLU A 3 13.03 -17.03 -12.43
CA GLU A 3 11.57 -17.26 -12.49
C GLU A 3 10.97 -17.74 -11.17
N LYS A 4 11.63 -18.68 -10.47
CA LYS A 4 11.17 -19.16 -9.15
C LYS A 4 11.17 -18.04 -8.10
N MET A 5 12.19 -17.17 -8.12
CA MET A 5 12.24 -16.01 -7.23
C MET A 5 11.15 -14.99 -7.57
N ARG A 6 10.94 -14.66 -8.85
CA ARG A 6 9.84 -13.76 -9.26
C ARG A 6 8.49 -14.31 -8.84
N ALA A 7 8.23 -15.59 -9.05
CA ALA A 7 6.99 -16.23 -8.64
C ALA A 7 6.78 -16.16 -7.12
N PHE A 8 7.83 -16.38 -6.33
CA PHE A 8 7.78 -16.25 -4.88
C PHE A 8 7.43 -14.82 -4.43
N PHE A 9 8.13 -13.81 -4.97
CA PHE A 9 7.84 -12.41 -4.65
C PHE A 9 6.44 -11.98 -5.11
N ALA A 10 6.00 -12.40 -6.29
CA ALA A 10 4.64 -12.16 -6.77
C ALA A 10 3.60 -12.76 -5.82
N GLY A 11 3.83 -13.98 -5.32
CA GLY A 11 2.98 -14.63 -4.32
C GLY A 11 2.88 -13.85 -3.00
N LEU A 12 4.01 -13.35 -2.49
CA LEU A 12 4.05 -12.50 -1.29
C LEU A 12 3.28 -11.19 -1.49
N MET A 13 3.46 -10.54 -2.65
CA MET A 13 2.76 -9.29 -2.96
C MET A 13 1.26 -9.51 -3.10
N ALA A 14 0.84 -10.55 -3.82
CA ALA A 14 -0.57 -10.92 -3.93
C ALA A 14 -1.19 -11.25 -2.56
N GLY A 15 -0.44 -11.92 -1.67
CA GLY A 15 -0.87 -12.19 -0.31
C GLY A 15 -1.10 -10.93 0.52
N ARG A 16 -0.19 -9.95 0.44
CA ARG A 16 -0.33 -8.66 1.13
C ARG A 16 -1.44 -7.80 0.54
N GLN A 17 -1.50 -7.72 -0.79
CA GLN A 17 -2.54 -6.99 -1.51
C GLN A 17 -3.93 -7.48 -1.09
N ARG A 18 -4.16 -8.80 -1.08
CA ARG A 18 -5.44 -9.37 -0.64
C ARG A 18 -5.81 -9.00 0.80
N ARG A 19 -4.84 -8.85 1.70
CA ARG A 19 -5.11 -8.43 3.08
C ARG A 19 -5.57 -6.98 3.13
N PHE A 20 -4.90 -6.08 2.40
CA PHE A 20 -5.31 -4.69 2.34
C PHE A 20 -6.65 -4.52 1.63
N SER A 21 -6.89 -5.24 0.54
CA SER A 21 -8.17 -5.20 -0.19
C SER A 21 -9.35 -5.56 0.72
N LYS A 22 -9.20 -6.59 1.57
CA LYS A 22 -10.21 -6.94 2.57
C LYS A 22 -10.47 -5.83 3.60
N LEU A 23 -9.43 -5.15 4.06
CA LEU A 23 -9.58 -4.02 5.00
C LEU A 23 -10.28 -2.84 4.33
N VAL A 24 -9.91 -2.50 3.09
CA VAL A 24 -10.58 -1.45 2.32
C VAL A 24 -12.05 -1.79 2.08
N ALA A 25 -12.36 -3.03 1.68
CA ALA A 25 -13.73 -3.48 1.48
C ALA A 25 -14.57 -3.39 2.77
N ALA A 26 -13.99 -3.72 3.93
CA ALA A 26 -14.65 -3.57 5.21
C ALA A 26 -14.96 -2.10 5.53
N GLU A 27 -14.03 -1.20 5.27
CA GLU A 27 -14.25 0.25 5.46
C GLU A 27 -15.27 0.85 4.48
N ILE A 28 -15.32 0.37 3.23
CA ILE A 28 -16.39 0.73 2.29
C ILE A 28 -17.75 0.29 2.84
N ALA A 29 -17.85 -0.93 3.37
CA ALA A 29 -19.09 -1.46 3.95
C ALA A 29 -19.51 -0.70 5.23
N ALA A 30 -18.54 -0.25 6.03
CA ALA A 30 -18.76 0.58 7.22
C ALA A 30 -19.10 2.05 6.88
N GLY A 31 -18.95 2.47 5.62
CA GLY A 31 -19.18 3.85 5.17
C GLY A 31 -18.01 4.80 5.44
N GLY A 32 -16.84 4.28 5.81
CA GLY A 32 -15.61 5.06 6.00
C GLY A 32 -14.94 5.49 4.70
N PHE A 33 -15.15 4.73 3.61
CA PHE A 33 -14.66 5.04 2.26
C PHE A 33 -15.82 5.12 1.24
N ARG A 34 -15.59 5.85 0.14
CA ARG A 34 -16.58 5.99 -0.94
C ARG A 34 -16.92 4.66 -1.58
N LYS A 35 -18.21 4.43 -1.85
CA LYS A 35 -18.72 3.18 -2.47
C LYS A 35 -18.17 2.88 -3.86
N SER A 36 -17.67 3.90 -4.56
CA SER A 36 -17.06 3.78 -5.89
C SER A 36 -15.57 3.45 -5.87
N LEU A 37 -14.98 3.26 -4.68
CA LEU A 37 -13.58 2.84 -4.56
C LEU A 37 -13.48 1.34 -4.85
N ASP A 38 -12.60 0.99 -5.79
CA ASP A 38 -12.23 -0.41 -5.98
C ASP A 38 -11.22 -0.83 -4.87
N PRO A 39 -11.53 -1.88 -4.08
CA PRO A 39 -10.70 -2.29 -2.96
C PRO A 39 -9.35 -2.89 -3.40
N ASP A 40 -9.29 -3.52 -4.57
CA ASP A 40 -8.06 -4.10 -5.07
C ASP A 40 -7.10 -3.03 -5.57
N ASP A 41 -7.60 -2.02 -6.29
CA ASP A 41 -6.81 -0.86 -6.72
C ASP A 41 -6.29 -0.06 -5.51
N ALA A 42 -7.15 0.18 -4.51
CA ALA A 42 -6.75 0.86 -3.28
C ALA A 42 -5.62 0.10 -2.54
N ALA A 43 -5.69 -1.24 -2.50
CA ALA A 43 -4.65 -2.06 -1.92
C ALA A 43 -3.32 -1.98 -2.68
N TYR A 44 -3.36 -1.92 -4.02
CA TYR A 44 -2.16 -1.69 -4.83
C TYR A 44 -1.55 -0.32 -4.58
N LEU A 45 -2.36 0.74 -4.45
CA LEU A 45 -1.89 2.09 -4.13
C LEU A 45 -1.18 2.13 -2.77
N ILE A 46 -1.75 1.50 -1.74
CA ILE A 46 -1.13 1.40 -0.41
C ILE A 46 0.22 0.66 -0.49
N LEU A 47 0.30 -0.45 -1.22
CA LEU A 47 1.56 -1.18 -1.39
C LEU A 47 2.61 -0.36 -2.13
N ALA A 48 2.22 0.29 -3.22
CA ALA A 48 3.10 1.15 -4.00
C ALA A 48 3.64 2.30 -3.16
N LEU A 49 2.81 2.90 -2.29
CA LEU A 49 3.23 3.93 -1.34
C LEU A 49 4.33 3.43 -0.41
N ILE A 50 4.10 2.28 0.25
CA ILE A 50 5.06 1.69 1.21
C ILE A 50 6.39 1.39 0.51
N GLN A 51 6.35 0.76 -0.66
CA GLN A 51 7.53 0.37 -1.43
C GLN A 51 8.29 1.58 -1.97
N GLY A 52 7.57 2.54 -2.56
CA GLY A 52 8.14 3.77 -3.09
C GLY A 52 8.79 4.61 -1.99
N LEU A 53 8.16 4.71 -0.82
CA LEU A 53 8.72 5.41 0.33
C LEU A 53 9.99 4.73 0.86
N ALA A 54 9.99 3.40 1.01
CA ALA A 54 11.16 2.66 1.45
C ALA A 54 12.33 2.81 0.46
N MET A 55 12.05 2.76 -0.84
CA MET A 55 13.05 2.99 -1.90
C MET A 55 13.61 4.41 -1.82
N ARG A 56 12.73 5.43 -1.74
CA ARG A 56 13.14 6.83 -1.62
C ARG A 56 14.00 7.05 -0.38
N TRP A 57 13.65 6.45 0.75
CA TRP A 57 14.43 6.54 1.98
C TRP A 57 15.82 5.92 1.84
N SER A 58 15.90 4.74 1.22
CA SER A 58 17.19 4.08 0.96
C SER A 58 18.08 4.92 0.02
N LEU A 59 17.51 5.51 -1.03
CA LEU A 59 18.24 6.32 -2.00
C LEU A 59 18.68 7.69 -1.44
N ASN A 60 17.94 8.24 -0.48
CA ASN A 60 18.28 9.51 0.18
C ASN A 60 19.19 9.31 1.40
N ALA A 61 20.04 8.27 1.41
CA ALA A 61 20.93 7.96 2.54
C ALA A 61 20.23 7.93 3.91
N ARG A 62 18.95 7.49 3.93
CA ARG A 62 18.09 7.47 5.12
C ARG A 62 17.87 8.85 5.77
N GLY A 63 17.97 9.91 4.98
CA GLY A 63 18.02 11.32 5.43
C GLY A 63 16.70 11.96 5.86
N PHE A 64 15.63 11.19 6.06
CA PHE A 64 14.38 11.67 6.66
C PHE A 64 13.80 10.63 7.60
N ASP A 65 12.94 11.08 8.53
CA ASP A 65 12.18 10.19 9.42
C ASP A 65 11.16 9.40 8.60
N LEU A 66 11.46 8.11 8.43
CA LEU A 66 10.65 7.18 7.64
C LEU A 66 9.23 7.02 8.22
N VAL A 67 9.09 7.01 9.54
CA VAL A 67 7.81 6.76 10.20
C VAL A 67 6.93 7.99 10.10
N ALA A 68 7.47 9.17 10.42
CA ALA A 68 6.73 10.43 10.33
C ALA A 68 6.25 10.72 8.91
N GLU A 69 7.13 10.53 7.92
CA GLU A 69 6.79 10.74 6.52
C GLU A 69 5.82 9.68 6.00
N GLY A 70 5.96 8.43 6.44
CA GLY A 70 5.04 7.34 6.10
C GLY A 70 3.63 7.58 6.60
N GLN A 71 3.49 8.01 7.84
CA GLN A 71 2.19 8.36 8.43
C GLN A 71 1.52 9.48 7.63
N ARG A 72 2.25 10.58 7.39
CA ARG A 72 1.76 11.75 6.64
C ARG A 72 1.26 11.38 5.24
N LEU A 73 2.01 10.56 4.52
CA LEU A 73 1.66 10.14 3.16
C LEU A 73 0.50 9.13 3.14
N LEU A 74 0.45 8.23 4.12
CA LEU A 74 -0.66 7.28 4.25
C LEU A 74 -1.96 8.04 4.55
N ASP A 75 -1.95 8.99 5.47
CA ASP A 75 -3.13 9.80 5.80
C ASP A 75 -3.64 10.59 4.59
N LEU A 76 -2.72 11.14 3.78
CA LEU A 76 -3.06 11.80 2.52
C LEU A 76 -3.74 10.83 1.54
N GLN A 77 -3.18 9.63 1.35
CA GLN A 77 -3.76 8.60 0.48
C GLN A 77 -5.14 8.16 0.97
N LEU A 78 -5.31 7.89 2.27
CA LEU A 78 -6.58 7.46 2.86
C LEU A 78 -7.65 8.56 2.81
N THR A 79 -7.24 9.83 2.86
CA THR A 79 -8.18 10.95 2.67
C THR A 79 -8.78 10.94 1.26
N SER A 80 -8.02 10.52 0.24
CA SER A 80 -8.54 10.38 -1.14
C SER A 80 -9.50 9.20 -1.36
N PHE A 81 -9.59 8.30 -0.36
CA PHE A 81 -10.49 7.14 -0.38
C PHE A 81 -11.87 7.43 0.22
N LYS A 82 -12.00 8.54 0.95
CA LYS A 82 -13.28 9.01 1.49
C LYS A 82 -14.14 9.62 0.38
#